data_AF-A0A812S6R1-F1
#
_entry.id   AF-A0A812S6R1-F1
#
_cell.length_a   1.000
_cell.length_b   1.000
_cell.length_c   1.000
_cell.angle_alpha   90.00
_cell.angle_beta   90.00
_cell.angle_gamma   90.00
#
_symmetry.space_group_name_H-M   'P 1'
#
loop_
_entity.id
_entity.type
_entity.pdbx_description
1 polymer ?
#
loop_
_entity_poly.entity_id
_entity_poly.type
_entity_poly.pdbx_seq_one_letter_code
_entity_poly.pdbx_strand_id
1 'polypeptide(L)'
;MRQAEPEQHFLEQLHHEETVQVCGLLQSDDPCSTSAELIVVGIPREPQDFVNEAVKAGHPRNGLASSRSGPAADIVDAVLLSFEDREKRAEAARQRWSNIEATTRSLNDKILKGKPKYLIEALGNKNVLAWRDILRHNGFKDDQLWADLRDGFRLTGKTVVDETTRKAWAETLEEEKKGWIFREEMAAGKPMVIAHRFGLEQKGKVRVIDNGKECGLKLACGLPEKFTLHGVDVLAGIFVELLNRPLARGLRIKGRTIDLVSAYKFYPIHPEDRQHLRIGVFDTDSKVVRLYGTNVLPFGATGSVAGFLRVSAALWHTGVHDMGLGWCAYFDDFPLLAVEGHEAQVNSFAGEVFDALDVEYAKEGKKATEFGETFNALGLSFDLTRFRDGVVTLRHTEARTTELLETLDGILQERKLRPKDAEVLRGRMHWYTSYLFGR
;
A
#
# COMPACT_ATOMS: atom_id res chain seq x y z
N MET A 1 -16.31 60.09 32.95
CA MET A 1 -17.13 59.28 32.01
C MET A 1 -16.16 58.39 31.26
N ARG A 2 -16.07 57.10 31.62
CA ARG A 2 -16.54 55.94 30.81
C ARG A 2 -15.93 55.93 29.39
N GLN A 3 -15.30 54.90 28.84
CA GLN A 3 -14.87 53.55 29.26
C GLN A 3 -14.14 52.92 28.03
N ALA A 4 -13.18 52.00 28.29
CA ALA A 4 -12.80 50.79 27.54
C ALA A 4 -12.36 50.82 26.04
N GLU A 5 -11.07 50.50 25.82
CA GLU A 5 -10.42 49.41 25.03
C GLU A 5 -10.67 49.09 23.52
N PRO A 6 -9.67 48.44 22.86
CA PRO A 6 -9.44 48.35 21.40
C PRO A 6 -9.86 46.99 20.78
N GLU A 7 -9.47 46.72 19.52
CA GLU A 7 -9.68 45.43 18.79
C GLU A 7 -11.11 45.07 18.35
N GLN A 8 -11.73 45.78 17.38
CA GLN A 8 -13.01 45.28 16.82
C GLN A 8 -13.44 45.85 15.45
N HIS A 9 -12.57 45.82 14.44
CA HIS A 9 -13.07 45.91 13.05
C HIS A 9 -12.34 45.05 12.01
N PHE A 10 -11.50 44.11 12.48
CA PHE A 10 -11.01 42.99 11.66
C PHE A 10 -11.86 41.72 11.86
N LEU A 11 -13.01 41.84 12.54
CA LEU A 11 -13.87 40.74 12.99
C LEU A 11 -15.37 41.04 12.83
N GLU A 12 -15.82 41.55 11.67
CA GLU A 12 -17.27 41.73 11.44
C GLU A 12 -17.75 41.51 9.99
N GLN A 13 -17.11 40.57 9.28
CA GLN A 13 -17.77 39.80 8.21
C GLN A 13 -17.56 38.28 8.35
N LEU A 14 -17.43 37.83 9.59
CA LEU A 14 -17.67 36.45 10.01
C LEU A 14 -19.00 36.41 10.79
N HIS A 15 -19.76 35.35 10.55
CA HIS A 15 -20.95 34.86 11.26
C HIS A 15 -22.33 35.19 10.67
N HIS A 16 -22.86 34.30 9.84
CA HIS A 16 -23.81 33.23 10.25
C HIS A 16 -24.22 32.44 9.00
N GLU A 17 -23.73 31.19 8.87
CA GLU A 17 -24.54 29.97 9.07
C GLU A 17 -25.58 29.72 7.97
N GLU A 18 -25.17 29.01 6.93
CA GLU A 18 -26.00 27.91 6.41
C GLU A 18 -25.21 26.61 6.55
N THR A 19 -25.57 25.91 7.62
CA THR A 19 -25.34 24.50 7.87
C THR A 19 -25.64 23.70 6.59
N VAL A 20 -24.65 23.03 6.00
CA VAL A 20 -24.95 21.82 5.23
C VAL A 20 -24.62 20.65 6.13
N GLN A 21 -25.69 20.19 6.78
CA GLN A 21 -25.84 18.87 7.36
C GLN A 21 -25.16 17.84 6.44
N VAL A 22 -24.09 17.20 6.94
CA VAL A 22 -23.70 15.92 6.35
C VAL A 22 -24.77 14.94 6.82
N CYS A 23 -25.79 14.72 6.00
CA CYS A 23 -26.72 13.62 6.19
C CYS A 23 -25.90 12.33 6.12
N GLY A 24 -25.60 11.75 7.28
CA GLY A 24 -25.30 10.32 7.36
C GLY A 24 -26.50 9.56 6.82
N LEU A 25 -26.24 8.45 6.12
CA LEU A 25 -27.28 7.53 5.69
C LEU A 25 -28.19 7.17 6.88
N LEU A 26 -29.48 7.40 6.68
CA LEU A 26 -30.55 6.78 7.45
C LEU A 26 -30.37 5.26 7.41
N GLN A 27 -30.43 4.62 8.57
CA GLN A 27 -30.74 3.19 8.66
C GLN A 27 -32.10 2.99 7.97
N SER A 28 -32.14 2.23 6.88
CA SER A 28 -33.40 1.67 6.39
C SER A 28 -33.75 0.47 7.26
N ASP A 29 -34.90 0.51 7.93
CA ASP A 29 -35.44 -0.60 8.73
C ASP A 29 -36.05 -1.74 7.88
N ASP A 30 -35.64 -1.90 6.62
CA ASP A 30 -36.16 -2.95 5.73
C ASP A 30 -35.19 -4.15 5.67
N PRO A 31 -35.58 -5.35 6.17
CA PRO A 31 -34.71 -6.53 6.19
C PRO A 31 -34.44 -7.16 4.80
N CYS A 32 -34.91 -6.56 3.70
CA CYS A 32 -34.86 -7.19 2.37
C CYS A 32 -34.41 -6.30 1.19
N SER A 33 -33.81 -5.12 1.40
CA SER A 33 -33.33 -4.28 0.29
C SER A 33 -31.79 -4.23 0.19
N THR A 34 -31.26 -4.63 -0.96
CA THR A 34 -29.82 -4.62 -1.29
C THR A 34 -29.38 -3.25 -1.82
N SER A 35 -28.61 -2.48 -1.04
CA SER A 35 -27.77 -1.41 -1.61
C SER A 35 -26.61 -1.00 -0.70
N ALA A 36 -25.42 -0.84 -1.29
CA ALA A 36 -24.24 -0.24 -0.67
C ALA A 36 -23.94 1.10 -1.35
N GLU A 37 -23.46 2.11 -0.58
CA GLU A 37 -23.03 3.40 -1.12
C GLU A 37 -21.50 3.57 -1.07
N LEU A 38 -20.93 3.97 -2.21
CA LEU A 38 -19.52 4.28 -2.42
C LEU A 38 -19.28 5.77 -2.19
N ILE A 39 -18.42 6.15 -1.25
CA ILE A 39 -18.03 7.55 -1.05
C ILE A 39 -16.56 7.76 -1.46
N VAL A 40 -16.34 8.69 -2.39
CA VAL A 40 -15.04 9.10 -2.93
C VAL A 40 -14.78 10.55 -2.52
N VAL A 41 -13.60 10.89 -1.97
CA VAL A 41 -13.22 12.31 -1.79
C VAL A 41 -11.74 12.55 -2.11
N GLY A 42 -11.48 13.57 -2.94
CA GLY A 42 -10.21 13.87 -3.63
C GLY A 42 -9.42 15.08 -3.11
N ILE A 43 -8.44 15.53 -3.90
CA ILE A 43 -7.42 16.53 -3.54
C ILE A 43 -7.99 17.96 -3.67
N PRO A 44 -7.89 18.81 -2.63
CA PRO A 44 -8.52 20.12 -2.66
C PRO A 44 -7.73 21.09 -3.56
N ARG A 45 -8.44 21.74 -4.48
CA ARG A 45 -8.00 22.90 -5.23
C ARG A 45 -9.04 24.00 -5.03
N GLU A 46 -8.62 25.26 -4.96
CA GLU A 46 -9.57 26.36 -5.13
C GLU A 46 -10.19 26.26 -6.52
N PRO A 47 -11.51 26.50 -6.68
CA PRO A 47 -12.18 26.37 -7.98
C PRO A 47 -11.47 27.13 -9.10
N GLN A 48 -10.88 28.28 -8.77
CA GLN A 48 -10.15 29.10 -9.73
C GLN A 48 -8.78 28.51 -10.12
N ASP A 49 -8.10 27.78 -9.23
CA ASP A 49 -6.82 27.11 -9.53
C ASP A 49 -7.03 25.87 -10.40
N PHE A 50 -8.14 25.16 -10.19
CA PHE A 50 -8.54 24.09 -11.09
C PHE A 50 -8.83 24.64 -12.49
N VAL A 51 -9.59 25.73 -12.61
CA VAL A 51 -9.92 26.37 -13.89
C VAL A 51 -8.66 26.91 -14.58
N ASN A 52 -7.77 27.59 -13.86
CA ASN A 52 -6.56 28.17 -14.43
C ASN A 52 -5.56 27.12 -14.95
N GLU A 53 -5.37 26.01 -14.22
CA GLU A 53 -4.50 24.91 -14.66
C GLU A 53 -5.16 24.06 -15.75
N ALA A 54 -6.48 23.85 -15.71
CA ALA A 54 -7.21 23.17 -16.78
C ALA A 54 -7.18 23.97 -18.10
N VAL A 55 -7.21 25.30 -18.03
CA VAL A 55 -7.09 26.18 -19.21
C VAL A 55 -5.66 26.16 -19.77
N LYS A 56 -4.61 26.19 -18.92
CA LYS A 56 -3.20 26.14 -19.36
C LYS A 56 -2.76 24.80 -19.91
N ALA A 57 -3.20 23.70 -19.30
CA ALA A 57 -2.89 22.35 -19.79
C ALA A 57 -3.53 22.06 -21.15
N GLY A 58 -4.51 22.89 -21.55
CA GLY A 58 -5.42 22.59 -22.63
C GLY A 58 -6.37 21.47 -22.20
N HIS A 59 -7.61 21.52 -22.68
CA HIS A 59 -8.55 20.45 -22.39
C HIS A 59 -7.96 19.10 -22.89
N PRO A 60 -7.98 17.99 -22.14
CA PRO A 60 -7.45 16.70 -22.61
C PRO A 60 -8.14 16.21 -23.90
N ARG A 61 -9.35 16.70 -24.15
CA ARG A 61 -9.95 16.76 -25.49
C ARG A 61 -9.75 18.16 -26.08
N ASN A 62 -8.54 18.53 -26.48
CA ASN A 62 -8.33 19.78 -27.20
C ASN A 62 -8.82 19.57 -28.64
N GLY A 63 -10.09 19.18 -28.81
CA GLY A 63 -10.71 18.81 -30.08
C GLY A 63 -10.78 19.97 -31.06
N LEU A 64 -10.60 21.20 -30.55
CA LEU A 64 -10.46 22.40 -31.36
C LEU A 64 -9.09 22.45 -32.07
N ALA A 65 -8.02 21.87 -31.51
CA ALA A 65 -6.72 21.79 -32.19
C ALA A 65 -6.75 20.76 -33.34
N SER A 66 -7.53 19.69 -33.21
CA SER A 66 -7.82 18.71 -34.27
C SER A 66 -9.06 19.06 -35.10
N SER A 67 -9.68 20.22 -34.91
CA SER A 67 -10.85 20.65 -35.69
C SER A 67 -10.53 20.87 -37.17
N ARG A 68 -9.27 21.19 -37.48
CA ARG A 68 -8.79 21.42 -38.85
C ARG A 68 -8.27 20.14 -39.53
N SER A 69 -8.11 19.03 -38.80
CA SER A 69 -7.63 17.74 -39.34
C SER A 69 -7.89 16.59 -38.36
N GLY A 70 -8.44 15.47 -38.83
CA GLY A 70 -8.79 14.31 -38.00
C GLY A 70 -10.30 14.15 -37.82
N PRO A 71 -10.77 13.41 -36.79
CA PRO A 71 -12.17 12.98 -36.70
C PRO A 71 -13.21 14.11 -36.77
N ALA A 72 -12.88 15.30 -36.22
CA ALA A 72 -13.78 16.46 -36.26
C ALA A 72 -13.93 17.01 -37.69
N ALA A 73 -12.83 17.10 -38.45
CA ALA A 73 -12.86 17.53 -39.86
C ALA A 73 -13.61 16.50 -40.73
N ASP A 74 -13.35 15.20 -40.54
CA ASP A 74 -14.05 14.12 -41.25
C ASP A 74 -15.57 14.18 -41.02
N ILE A 75 -15.99 14.50 -39.79
CA ILE A 75 -17.41 14.67 -39.43
C ILE A 75 -17.99 15.94 -40.07
N VAL A 76 -17.27 17.07 -40.05
CA VAL A 76 -17.73 18.31 -40.70
C VAL A 76 -17.91 18.10 -42.20
N ASP A 77 -16.94 17.48 -42.88
CA ASP A 77 -17.05 17.13 -44.30
C ASP A 77 -18.26 16.22 -44.55
N ALA A 78 -18.49 15.24 -43.67
CA ALA A 78 -19.66 14.37 -43.75
C ALA A 78 -20.99 15.10 -43.49
N VAL A 79 -21.02 16.12 -42.62
CA VAL A 79 -22.21 16.95 -42.35
C VAL A 79 -22.55 17.83 -43.56
N LEU A 80 -21.53 18.37 -44.23
CA LEU A 80 -21.68 19.30 -45.36
C LEU A 80 -22.04 18.61 -46.69
N LEU A 81 -22.09 17.27 -46.75
CA LEU A 81 -22.52 16.54 -47.95
C LEU A 81 -23.95 16.89 -48.36
N SER A 82 -24.16 17.10 -49.66
CA SER A 82 -25.50 17.19 -50.24
C SER A 82 -26.28 15.88 -50.07
N PHE A 83 -27.61 15.94 -50.21
CA PHE A 83 -28.44 14.73 -50.17
C PHE A 83 -28.03 13.75 -51.27
N GLU A 84 -27.80 14.23 -52.50
CA GLU A 84 -27.41 13.42 -53.65
C GLU A 84 -26.04 12.75 -53.45
N ASP A 85 -25.05 13.49 -52.95
CA ASP A 85 -23.71 12.92 -52.66
C ASP A 85 -23.76 11.89 -51.54
N ARG A 86 -24.60 12.13 -50.53
CA ARG A 86 -24.81 11.20 -49.42
C ARG A 86 -25.46 9.90 -49.92
N GLU A 87 -26.49 9.99 -50.76
CA GLU A 87 -27.12 8.81 -51.36
C GLU A 87 -26.13 8.03 -52.23
N LYS A 88 -25.40 8.71 -53.11
CA LYS A 88 -24.39 8.08 -53.98
C LYS A 88 -23.30 7.38 -53.17
N ARG A 89 -22.80 8.01 -52.10
CA ARG A 89 -21.79 7.43 -51.20
C ARG A 89 -22.35 6.22 -50.43
N ALA A 90 -23.58 6.33 -49.93
CA ALA A 90 -24.24 5.26 -49.19
C ALA A 90 -24.52 4.05 -50.09
N GLU A 91 -24.98 4.26 -51.32
CA GLU A 91 -25.26 3.19 -52.28
C GLU A 91 -23.98 2.45 -52.67
N ALA A 92 -22.91 3.20 -52.99
CA ALA A 92 -21.60 2.61 -53.23
C ALA A 92 -21.08 1.83 -52.02
N ALA A 93 -21.32 2.33 -50.79
CA ALA A 93 -20.93 1.62 -49.57
C ALA A 93 -21.75 0.34 -49.36
N ARG A 94 -23.08 0.37 -49.52
CA ARG A 94 -23.95 -0.81 -49.38
C ARG A 94 -23.58 -1.91 -50.38
N GLN A 95 -23.37 -1.55 -51.64
CA GLN A 95 -22.94 -2.51 -52.66
C GLN A 95 -21.60 -3.16 -52.29
N ARG A 96 -20.63 -2.36 -51.83
CA ARG A 96 -19.34 -2.87 -51.36
C ARG A 96 -19.47 -3.76 -50.13
N TRP A 97 -20.21 -3.33 -49.11
CA TRP A 97 -20.41 -4.09 -47.87
C TRP A 97 -21.11 -5.41 -48.16
N SER A 98 -22.16 -5.42 -48.99
CA SER A 98 -22.84 -6.64 -49.43
C SER A 98 -21.87 -7.61 -50.13
N ASN A 99 -21.01 -7.11 -51.02
CA ASN A 99 -20.02 -7.94 -51.71
C ASN A 99 -18.96 -8.49 -50.74
N ILE A 100 -18.46 -7.66 -49.82
CA ILE A 100 -17.49 -8.08 -48.77
C ILE A 100 -18.14 -9.13 -47.86
N GLU A 101 -19.38 -8.90 -47.41
CA GLU A 101 -20.07 -9.86 -46.54
C GLU A 101 -20.30 -11.19 -47.24
N ALA A 102 -20.76 -11.19 -48.49
CA ALA A 102 -20.97 -12.40 -49.27
C ALA A 102 -19.67 -13.21 -49.48
N THR A 103 -18.57 -12.53 -49.77
CA THR A 103 -17.26 -13.18 -50.03
C THR A 103 -16.57 -13.66 -48.76
N THR A 104 -16.81 -13.00 -47.62
CA THR A 104 -16.13 -13.32 -46.36
C THR A 104 -16.91 -14.28 -45.46
N ARG A 105 -18.25 -14.43 -45.64
CA ARG A 105 -19.13 -15.18 -44.72
C ARG A 105 -18.68 -16.62 -44.49
N SER A 106 -18.54 -17.40 -45.55
CA SER A 106 -18.18 -18.81 -45.46
C SER A 106 -16.85 -19.03 -44.75
N LEU A 107 -15.87 -18.16 -44.99
CA LEU A 107 -14.57 -18.25 -44.33
C LEU A 107 -14.64 -17.81 -42.86
N ASN A 108 -15.42 -16.77 -42.56
CA ASN A 108 -15.66 -16.32 -41.20
C ASN A 108 -16.28 -17.45 -40.36
N ASP A 109 -17.32 -18.11 -40.88
CA ASP A 109 -18.01 -19.19 -40.17
C ASP A 109 -17.07 -20.38 -39.92
N LYS A 110 -16.19 -20.69 -40.88
CA LYS A 110 -15.12 -21.69 -40.69
C LYS A 110 -14.12 -21.29 -39.59
N ILE A 111 -13.72 -20.02 -39.54
CA ILE A 111 -12.80 -19.51 -38.50
C ILE A 111 -13.45 -19.61 -37.13
N LEU A 112 -14.72 -19.21 -37.01
CA LEU A 112 -15.43 -19.18 -35.73
C LEU A 112 -15.81 -20.58 -35.24
N LYS A 113 -16.07 -21.55 -36.14
CA LYS A 113 -16.40 -22.93 -35.76
C LYS A 113 -15.33 -23.60 -34.89
N GLY A 114 -14.06 -23.20 -35.02
CA GLY A 114 -12.95 -23.73 -34.23
C GLY A 114 -12.70 -23.01 -32.89
N LYS A 115 -13.54 -22.03 -32.52
CA LYS A 115 -13.34 -21.20 -31.33
C LYS A 115 -14.08 -21.74 -30.10
N PRO A 116 -13.68 -21.33 -28.88
CA PRO A 116 -14.41 -21.66 -27.67
C PRO A 116 -15.86 -21.18 -27.71
N LYS A 117 -16.79 -21.96 -27.12
CA LYS A 117 -18.23 -21.68 -27.12
C LYS A 117 -18.58 -20.26 -26.67
N TYR A 118 -18.01 -19.80 -25.54
CA TYR A 118 -18.28 -18.47 -24.99
C TYR A 118 -17.93 -17.35 -25.99
N LEU A 119 -16.89 -17.54 -26.81
CA LEU A 119 -16.43 -16.56 -27.78
C LEU A 119 -17.38 -16.52 -28.98
N ILE A 120 -17.83 -17.68 -29.46
CA ILE A 120 -18.82 -17.78 -30.54
C ILE A 120 -20.13 -17.10 -30.12
N GLU A 121 -20.59 -17.36 -28.89
CA GLU A 121 -21.81 -16.75 -28.34
C GLU A 121 -21.69 -15.23 -28.21
N ALA A 122 -20.55 -14.73 -27.71
CA ALA A 122 -20.28 -13.29 -27.59
C ALA A 122 -20.18 -12.58 -28.96
N LEU A 123 -19.58 -13.25 -29.95
CA LEU A 123 -19.51 -12.72 -31.31
C LEU A 123 -20.88 -12.78 -32.01
N GLY A 124 -21.69 -13.80 -31.76
CA GLY A 124 -22.96 -14.02 -32.44
C GLY A 124 -22.77 -14.03 -33.95
N ASN A 125 -23.55 -13.23 -34.68
CA ASN A 125 -23.53 -13.17 -36.15
C ASN A 125 -22.43 -12.24 -36.74
N LYS A 126 -21.53 -11.71 -35.89
CA LYS A 126 -20.47 -10.79 -36.34
C LYS A 126 -19.53 -11.47 -37.33
N ASN A 127 -19.19 -10.74 -38.39
CA ASN A 127 -18.21 -11.17 -39.37
C ASN A 127 -16.91 -10.42 -39.22
N VAL A 128 -15.98 -11.01 -38.49
CA VAL A 128 -14.69 -10.37 -38.16
C VAL A 128 -13.84 -10.14 -39.41
N LEU A 129 -14.04 -10.93 -40.47
CA LEU A 129 -13.38 -10.72 -41.77
C LEU A 129 -14.00 -9.55 -42.55
N ALA A 130 -15.32 -9.38 -42.52
CA ALA A 130 -15.95 -8.19 -43.09
C ALA A 130 -15.50 -6.92 -42.37
N TRP A 131 -15.37 -6.96 -41.04
CA TRP A 131 -14.78 -5.86 -40.26
C TRP A 131 -13.36 -5.53 -40.76
N ARG A 132 -12.50 -6.54 -40.90
CA ARG A 132 -11.13 -6.37 -41.43
C ARG A 132 -11.14 -5.66 -42.79
N ASP A 133 -11.94 -6.14 -43.73
CA ASP A 133 -11.89 -5.68 -45.12
C ASP A 133 -12.55 -4.30 -45.28
N ILE A 134 -13.66 -4.04 -44.58
CA ILE A 134 -14.30 -2.71 -44.56
C ILE A 134 -13.37 -1.67 -43.92
N LEU A 135 -12.78 -1.98 -42.77
CA LEU A 135 -11.92 -1.02 -42.06
C LEU A 135 -10.62 -0.73 -42.83
N ARG A 136 -9.99 -1.76 -43.42
CA ARG A 136 -8.82 -1.56 -44.29
C ARG A 136 -9.15 -0.72 -45.52
N HIS A 137 -10.29 -0.97 -46.16
CA HIS A 137 -10.74 -0.16 -47.30
C HIS A 137 -10.92 1.31 -46.92
N ASN A 138 -11.44 1.57 -45.72
CA ASN A 138 -11.65 2.93 -45.19
C ASN A 138 -10.36 3.58 -44.64
N GLY A 139 -9.20 2.92 -44.70
CA GLY A 139 -7.94 3.46 -44.20
C GLY A 139 -7.83 3.50 -42.67
N PHE A 140 -8.60 2.67 -41.95
CA PHE A 140 -8.48 2.54 -40.51
C PHE A 140 -7.08 2.00 -40.14
N LYS A 141 -6.39 2.69 -39.23
CA LYS A 141 -4.96 2.45 -38.95
C LYS A 141 -4.68 1.18 -38.13
N ASP A 142 -5.64 0.74 -37.33
CA ASP A 142 -5.49 -0.47 -36.52
C ASP A 142 -5.86 -1.71 -37.36
N ASP A 143 -4.83 -2.43 -37.77
CA ASP A 143 -4.93 -3.64 -38.59
C ASP A 143 -5.03 -4.93 -37.77
N GLN A 144 -5.01 -4.84 -36.43
CA GLN A 144 -5.08 -5.94 -35.48
C GLN A 144 -6.46 -6.11 -34.85
N LEU A 145 -7.32 -5.08 -34.85
CA LEU A 145 -8.66 -5.11 -34.25
C LEU A 145 -9.48 -6.35 -34.66
N TRP A 146 -9.41 -6.77 -35.92
CA TRP A 146 -10.14 -7.95 -36.38
C TRP A 146 -9.62 -9.26 -35.74
N ALA A 147 -8.33 -9.35 -35.41
CA ALA A 147 -7.74 -10.48 -34.72
C ALA A 147 -8.16 -10.48 -33.25
N ASP A 148 -8.23 -9.32 -32.60
CA ASP A 148 -8.77 -9.21 -31.24
C ASP A 148 -10.27 -9.54 -31.19
N LEU A 149 -11.05 -9.13 -32.19
CA LEU A 149 -12.44 -9.57 -32.33
C LEU A 149 -12.52 -11.10 -32.52
N ARG A 150 -11.63 -11.68 -33.33
CA ARG A 150 -11.58 -13.14 -33.58
C ARG A 150 -11.18 -13.95 -32.34
N ASP A 151 -10.25 -13.42 -31.53
CA ASP A 151 -9.59 -14.17 -30.45
C ASP A 151 -10.04 -13.75 -29.04
N GLY A 152 -10.77 -12.65 -28.93
CA GLY A 152 -11.14 -12.00 -27.68
C GLY A 152 -10.13 -10.93 -27.26
N PHE A 153 -10.63 -9.79 -26.78
CA PHE A 153 -9.77 -8.74 -26.24
C PHE A 153 -9.11 -9.19 -24.93
N ARG A 154 -7.79 -9.03 -24.85
CA ARG A 154 -7.07 -9.25 -23.60
C ARG A 154 -7.43 -8.16 -22.60
N LEU A 155 -7.87 -8.56 -21.42
CA LEU A 155 -8.10 -7.64 -20.30
C LEU A 155 -6.78 -7.21 -19.62
N THR A 156 -5.67 -7.86 -19.95
CA THR A 156 -4.35 -7.59 -19.38
C THR A 156 -3.38 -7.07 -20.42
N GLY A 157 -2.62 -6.04 -20.03
CA GLY A 157 -1.47 -5.53 -20.79
C GLY A 157 -0.16 -6.25 -20.42
N LYS A 158 0.95 -5.88 -21.07
CA LYS A 158 2.28 -6.35 -20.65
C LYS A 158 2.64 -5.70 -19.31
N THR A 159 2.88 -6.51 -18.28
CA THR A 159 3.45 -6.03 -17.01
C THR A 159 4.85 -5.46 -17.28
N VAL A 160 5.12 -4.25 -16.79
CA VAL A 160 6.47 -3.69 -16.80
C VAL A 160 7.27 -4.41 -15.73
N VAL A 161 8.29 -5.17 -16.14
CA VAL A 161 9.21 -5.85 -15.20
C VAL A 161 10.32 -4.88 -14.81
N ASP A 162 10.11 -4.19 -13.69
CA ASP A 162 11.12 -3.34 -13.06
C ASP A 162 12.01 -4.12 -12.09
N GLU A 163 13.02 -3.43 -11.53
CA GLU A 163 13.96 -4.04 -10.57
C GLU A 163 13.26 -4.47 -9.28
N THR A 164 12.29 -3.70 -8.79
CA THR A 164 11.51 -4.01 -7.60
C THR A 164 10.75 -5.33 -7.76
N THR A 165 10.14 -5.55 -8.93
CA THR A 165 9.42 -6.78 -9.26
C THR A 165 10.37 -7.98 -9.33
N ARG A 166 11.57 -7.82 -9.93
CA ARG A 166 12.59 -8.89 -9.95
C ARG A 166 13.07 -9.26 -8.55
N LYS A 167 13.33 -8.27 -7.70
CA LYS A 167 13.75 -8.50 -6.30
C LYS A 167 12.64 -9.16 -5.48
N ALA A 168 11.37 -8.78 -5.71
CA ALA A 168 10.23 -9.43 -5.05
C ALA A 168 10.08 -10.90 -5.47
N TRP A 169 10.32 -11.20 -6.74
CA TRP A 169 10.35 -12.59 -7.24
C TRP A 169 11.51 -13.38 -6.61
N ALA A 170 12.72 -12.82 -6.59
CA ALA A 170 13.88 -13.46 -5.97
C ALA A 170 13.66 -13.75 -4.46
N GLU A 171 13.13 -12.79 -3.71
CA GLU A 171 12.79 -13.00 -2.29
C GLU A 171 11.72 -14.09 -2.12
N THR A 172 10.75 -14.17 -3.03
CA THR A 172 9.74 -15.25 -3.02
C THR A 172 10.38 -16.63 -3.18
N LEU A 173 11.36 -16.78 -4.08
CA LEU A 173 12.10 -18.03 -4.24
C LEU A 173 12.91 -18.40 -2.99
N GLU A 174 13.48 -17.41 -2.30
CA GLU A 174 14.17 -17.64 -1.01
C GLU A 174 13.19 -18.03 0.11
N GLU A 175 11.99 -17.43 0.19
CA GLU A 175 10.95 -17.85 1.12
C GLU A 175 10.48 -19.28 0.83
N GLU A 176 10.38 -19.68 -0.45
CA GLU A 176 10.06 -21.04 -0.87
C GLU A 176 11.15 -22.03 -0.42
N LYS A 177 12.42 -21.69 -0.65
CA LYS A 177 13.57 -22.51 -0.24
C LYS A 177 13.65 -22.74 1.27
N LYS A 178 13.27 -21.72 2.07
CA LYS A 178 13.18 -21.81 3.53
C LYS A 178 11.96 -22.61 4.02
N GLY A 179 11.06 -23.00 3.13
CA GLY A 179 9.83 -23.69 3.48
C GLY A 179 8.77 -22.79 4.14
N TRP A 180 8.91 -21.46 4.06
CA TRP A 180 7.92 -20.51 4.59
C TRP A 180 6.68 -20.40 3.70
N ILE A 181 6.86 -20.64 2.40
CA ILE A 181 5.79 -20.72 1.42
C ILE A 181 5.94 -21.99 0.59
N PHE A 182 4.86 -22.43 -0.06
CA PHE A 182 4.85 -23.60 -0.94
C PHE A 182 4.14 -23.28 -2.24
N ARG A 183 4.60 -23.84 -3.37
CA ARG A 183 3.91 -23.69 -4.64
C ARG A 183 2.55 -24.38 -4.60
N GLU A 184 1.55 -23.70 -5.15
CA GLU A 184 0.22 -24.23 -5.35
C GLU A 184 -0.08 -24.19 -6.85
N GLU A 185 -0.50 -25.33 -7.41
CA GLU A 185 -1.13 -25.33 -8.72
C GLU A 185 -2.60 -24.93 -8.56
N MET A 186 -3.15 -24.17 -9.49
CA MET A 186 -4.57 -23.79 -9.43
C MET A 186 -5.47 -25.05 -9.36
N ALA A 187 -5.89 -25.43 -8.16
CA ALA A 187 -6.85 -26.49 -7.95
C ALA A 187 -8.26 -25.93 -8.21
N ALA A 188 -8.88 -26.39 -9.29
CA ALA A 188 -10.25 -26.01 -9.62
C ALA A 188 -11.21 -26.38 -8.46
N GLY A 189 -12.07 -25.45 -8.05
CA GLY A 189 -13.20 -25.71 -7.16
C GLY A 189 -12.96 -25.51 -5.66
N LYS A 190 -11.79 -25.03 -5.22
CA LYS A 190 -11.59 -24.63 -3.81
C LYS A 190 -11.85 -23.14 -3.63
N PRO A 191 -12.60 -22.71 -2.60
CA PRO A 191 -12.68 -21.30 -2.25
C PRO A 191 -11.30 -20.82 -1.79
N MET A 192 -10.75 -19.82 -2.46
CA MET A 192 -9.41 -19.31 -2.23
C MET A 192 -9.44 -17.80 -2.10
N VAL A 193 -8.71 -17.28 -1.12
CA VAL A 193 -8.45 -15.84 -0.97
C VAL A 193 -7.04 -15.59 -1.51
N ILE A 194 -6.91 -14.82 -2.58
CA ILE A 194 -5.63 -14.57 -3.24
C ILE A 194 -5.13 -13.18 -2.89
N ALA A 195 -4.15 -13.09 -1.99
CA ALA A 195 -3.43 -11.86 -1.70
C ALA A 195 -2.41 -11.58 -2.83
N HIS A 196 -2.47 -10.40 -3.41
CA HIS A 196 -1.45 -9.96 -4.36
C HIS A 196 -0.15 -9.65 -3.62
N ARG A 197 0.94 -10.29 -4.02
CA ARG A 197 2.29 -10.02 -3.53
C ARG A 197 3.03 -9.04 -4.42
N PHE A 198 3.54 -7.98 -3.81
CA PHE A 198 4.37 -6.99 -4.49
C PHE A 198 5.61 -6.63 -3.67
N GLY A 199 6.62 -6.09 -4.35
CA GLY A 199 7.83 -5.56 -3.72
C GLY A 199 7.64 -4.12 -3.28
N LEU A 200 8.07 -3.81 -2.07
CA LEU A 200 8.18 -2.45 -1.55
C LEU A 200 9.65 -2.13 -1.28
N GLU A 201 10.19 -1.14 -1.98
CA GLU A 201 11.55 -0.68 -1.75
C GLU A 201 11.61 0.25 -0.53
N GLN A 202 12.43 -0.14 0.45
CA GLN A 202 12.67 0.61 1.68
C GLN A 202 14.16 0.58 2.00
N LYS A 203 14.79 1.76 2.01
CA LYS A 203 16.21 1.95 2.38
C LYS A 203 17.15 1.00 1.62
N GLY A 204 16.94 0.85 0.31
CA GLY A 204 17.75 0.01 -0.58
C GLY A 204 17.46 -1.50 -0.52
N LYS A 205 16.52 -1.94 0.33
CA LYS A 205 16.05 -3.33 0.37
C LYS A 205 14.62 -3.42 -0.13
N VAL A 206 14.31 -4.43 -0.94
CA VAL A 206 12.93 -4.75 -1.32
C VAL A 206 12.36 -5.73 -0.31
N ARG A 207 11.19 -5.41 0.25
CA ARG A 207 10.39 -6.31 1.09
C ARG A 207 9.20 -6.82 0.31
N VAL A 208 8.89 -8.10 0.41
CA VAL A 208 7.66 -8.66 -0.15
C VAL A 208 6.50 -8.37 0.81
N ILE A 209 5.39 -7.88 0.27
CA ILE A 209 4.17 -7.57 1.01
C ILE A 209 3.02 -8.35 0.39
N ASP A 210 2.27 -9.08 1.22
CA ASP A 210 1.05 -9.76 0.81
C ASP A 210 -0.15 -8.84 1.10
N ASN A 211 -0.83 -8.37 0.06
CA ASN A 211 -1.88 -7.36 0.18
C ASN A 211 -3.18 -7.94 0.74
N GLY A 212 -3.23 -8.15 2.06
CA GLY A 212 -4.41 -8.65 2.78
C GLY A 212 -5.63 -7.73 2.70
N LYS A 213 -5.47 -6.47 2.29
CA LYS A 213 -6.60 -5.53 2.11
C LYS A 213 -7.30 -5.77 0.78
N GLU A 214 -6.53 -5.91 -0.29
CA GLU A 214 -7.06 -6.09 -1.66
C GLU A 214 -7.82 -7.42 -1.80
N CYS A 215 -7.37 -8.47 -1.11
CA CYS A 215 -8.06 -9.76 -1.11
C CYS A 215 -9.22 -9.86 -0.11
N GLY A 216 -9.55 -8.78 0.61
CA GLY A 216 -10.64 -8.75 1.58
C GLY A 216 -10.34 -9.42 2.93
N LEU A 217 -9.19 -10.07 3.10
CA LEU A 217 -8.81 -10.74 4.36
C LEU A 217 -8.89 -9.81 5.58
N LYS A 218 -8.42 -8.56 5.44
CA LYS A 218 -8.49 -7.56 6.52
C LYS A 218 -9.89 -7.00 6.76
N LEU A 219 -10.76 -7.04 5.74
CA LEU A 219 -12.11 -6.48 5.82
C LEU A 219 -13.10 -7.49 6.39
N ALA A 220 -12.86 -8.79 6.15
CA ALA A 220 -13.71 -9.88 6.61
C ALA A 220 -13.41 -10.32 8.05
N CYS A 221 -12.22 -10.01 8.58
CA CYS A 221 -11.76 -10.52 9.87
C CYS A 221 -11.36 -9.37 10.83
N GLY A 222 -12.01 -9.32 11.99
CA GLY A 222 -11.64 -8.45 13.11
C GLY A 222 -10.69 -9.14 14.10
N LEU A 223 -10.12 -8.37 15.02
CA LEU A 223 -9.41 -8.92 16.17
C LEU A 223 -10.33 -8.92 17.40
N PRO A 224 -10.46 -10.03 18.14
CA PRO A 224 -11.24 -10.05 19.37
C PRO A 224 -10.54 -9.31 20.52
N GLU A 225 -9.23 -9.07 20.40
CA GLU A 225 -8.38 -8.54 21.46
C GLU A 225 -7.76 -7.21 21.05
N LYS A 226 -7.60 -6.30 22.03
CA LYS A 226 -6.81 -5.06 21.88
C LYS A 226 -5.47 -5.25 22.57
N PHE A 227 -4.39 -5.08 21.82
CA PHE A 227 -3.03 -5.21 22.35
C PHE A 227 -2.50 -3.86 22.82
N THR A 228 -1.87 -3.86 24.00
CA THR A 228 -1.11 -2.71 24.50
C THR A 228 0.35 -2.95 24.17
N LEU A 229 0.94 -2.06 23.38
CA LEU A 229 2.37 -2.09 23.06
C LEU A 229 3.15 -1.31 24.11
N HIS A 230 4.39 -1.70 24.40
CA HIS A 230 5.30 -0.85 25.18
C HIS A 230 5.86 0.26 24.28
N GLY A 231 5.00 1.24 24.00
CA GLY A 231 5.34 2.43 23.25
C GLY A 231 6.34 3.32 23.98
N VAL A 232 6.60 4.49 23.39
CA VAL A 232 7.51 5.50 23.96
C VAL A 232 7.05 5.97 25.34
N ASP A 233 5.75 6.01 25.57
CA ASP A 233 5.09 6.40 26.80
C ASP A 233 5.43 5.44 27.95
N VAL A 234 5.45 4.13 27.68
CA VAL A 234 5.88 3.12 28.66
C VAL A 234 7.35 3.27 28.99
N LEU A 235 8.23 3.46 27.99
CA LEU A 235 9.65 3.70 28.22
C LEU A 235 9.91 4.99 29.01
N ALA A 236 9.22 6.07 28.66
CA ALA A 236 9.30 7.34 29.38
C ALA A 236 8.83 7.16 30.84
N GLY A 237 7.74 6.42 31.05
CA GLY A 237 7.25 6.05 32.38
C GLY A 237 8.28 5.28 33.19
N ILE A 238 8.96 4.31 32.58
CA ILE A 238 10.06 3.56 33.23
C ILE A 238 11.17 4.52 33.69
N PHE A 239 11.60 5.47 32.85
CA PHE A 239 12.63 6.43 33.26
C PHE A 239 12.15 7.34 34.38
N VAL A 240 10.91 7.84 34.34
CA VAL A 240 10.33 8.64 35.43
C VAL A 240 10.31 7.85 36.73
N GLU A 241 9.86 6.60 36.70
CA GLU A 241 9.83 5.71 37.86
C GLU A 241 11.23 5.41 38.40
N LEU A 242 12.22 5.17 37.53
CA LEU A 242 13.59 4.98 37.95
C LEU A 242 14.13 6.25 38.61
N LEU A 243 13.96 7.42 38.02
CA LEU A 243 14.44 8.70 38.58
C LEU A 243 13.81 9.04 39.94
N ASN A 244 12.57 8.61 40.17
CA ASN A 244 11.87 8.81 41.44
C ASN A 244 12.28 7.82 42.54
N ARG A 245 12.95 6.71 42.20
CA ARG A 245 13.36 5.70 43.19
C ARG A 245 14.66 6.09 43.89
N PRO A 246 14.70 6.13 45.24
CA PRO A 246 15.93 6.44 45.98
C PRO A 246 17.12 5.54 45.62
N LEU A 247 16.86 4.25 45.33
CA LEU A 247 17.88 3.27 44.95
C LEU A 247 18.55 3.56 43.61
N ALA A 248 17.91 4.33 42.72
CA ALA A 248 18.47 4.68 41.42
C ALA A 248 19.34 5.94 41.45
N ARG A 249 19.34 6.69 42.57
CA ARG A 249 20.11 7.93 42.69
C ARG A 249 21.60 7.67 42.53
N GLY A 250 22.24 8.43 41.64
CA GLY A 250 23.67 8.31 41.36
C GLY A 250 24.06 7.10 40.50
N LEU A 251 23.11 6.23 40.14
CA LEU A 251 23.40 5.15 39.19
C LEU A 251 23.57 5.72 37.78
N ARG A 252 24.38 5.02 36.98
CA ARG A 252 24.41 5.20 35.53
C ARG A 252 23.66 4.04 34.89
N ILE A 253 22.75 4.37 33.98
CA ILE A 253 21.96 3.39 33.23
C ILE A 253 22.41 3.44 31.78
N LYS A 254 22.59 2.27 31.18
CA LYS A 254 22.84 2.10 29.75
C LYS A 254 21.68 1.35 29.12
N GLY A 255 21.43 1.63 27.85
CA GLY A 255 20.41 0.95 27.07
C GLY A 255 20.97 0.34 25.80
N ARG A 256 20.26 -0.66 25.28
CA ARG A 256 20.38 -1.19 23.91
C ARG A 256 19.00 -1.60 23.41
N THR A 257 18.90 -1.95 22.14
CA THR A 257 17.69 -2.59 21.59
C THR A 257 18.07 -3.91 20.95
N ILE A 258 17.37 -4.97 21.32
CA ILE A 258 17.50 -6.30 20.69
C ILE A 258 16.44 -6.42 19.61
N ASP A 259 16.83 -6.87 18.42
CA ASP A 259 15.97 -7.03 17.24
C ASP A 259 15.84 -8.52 16.93
N LEU A 260 14.60 -9.00 16.77
CA LEU A 260 14.35 -10.39 16.38
C LEU A 260 14.62 -10.62 14.90
N VAL A 261 15.21 -11.76 14.57
CA VAL A 261 15.43 -12.17 13.18
C VAL A 261 14.13 -12.74 12.63
N SER A 262 13.71 -12.29 11.45
CA SER A 262 12.54 -12.77 10.68
C SER A 262 11.18 -12.89 11.40
N ALA A 263 11.07 -12.48 12.67
CA ALA A 263 9.86 -12.27 13.47
C ALA A 263 8.69 -13.20 13.12
N TYR A 264 7.67 -12.68 12.42
CA TYR A 264 6.46 -13.39 12.01
C TYR A 264 6.72 -14.72 11.29
N LYS A 265 7.82 -14.83 10.54
CA LYS A 265 8.15 -16.00 9.72
C LYS A 265 8.57 -17.22 10.54
N PHE A 266 8.81 -17.08 11.84
CA PHE A 266 9.07 -18.22 12.73
C PHE A 266 7.80 -18.92 13.22
N TYR A 267 6.63 -18.28 13.10
CA TYR A 267 5.40 -18.79 13.68
C TYR A 267 4.48 -19.36 12.60
N PRO A 268 3.88 -20.55 12.83
CA PRO A 268 3.03 -21.19 11.85
C PRO A 268 1.70 -20.46 11.68
N ILE A 269 1.12 -20.57 10.49
CA ILE A 269 -0.27 -20.18 10.24
C ILE A 269 -1.23 -21.31 10.67
N HIS A 270 -2.45 -20.95 11.09
CA HIS A 270 -3.48 -21.94 11.43
C HIS A 270 -3.85 -22.81 10.21
N PRO A 271 -4.11 -24.13 10.37
CA PRO A 271 -4.43 -25.03 9.26
C PRO A 271 -5.63 -24.57 8.41
N GLU A 272 -6.65 -24.00 9.03
CA GLU A 272 -7.83 -23.47 8.31
C GLU A 272 -7.44 -22.31 7.40
N ASP A 273 -6.69 -21.34 7.89
CA ASP A 273 -6.21 -20.22 7.07
C ASP A 273 -5.26 -20.70 5.98
N ARG A 274 -4.35 -21.63 6.31
CA ARG A 274 -3.42 -22.28 5.37
C ARG A 274 -4.15 -22.91 4.18
N GLN A 275 -5.32 -23.48 4.42
CA GLN A 275 -6.10 -24.15 3.38
C GLN A 275 -6.66 -23.18 2.34
N HIS A 276 -7.00 -21.94 2.75
CA HIS A 276 -7.72 -20.97 1.92
C HIS A 276 -6.85 -19.81 1.40
N LEU A 277 -5.88 -19.35 2.19
CA LEU A 277 -5.05 -18.20 1.84
C LEU A 277 -4.00 -18.58 0.80
N ARG A 278 -3.98 -17.86 -0.31
CA ARG A 278 -2.95 -17.93 -1.33
C ARG A 278 -2.36 -16.57 -1.64
N ILE A 279 -1.18 -16.62 -2.22
CA ILE A 279 -0.38 -15.47 -2.59
C ILE A 279 -0.18 -15.54 -4.10
N GLY A 280 -0.63 -14.52 -4.82
CA GLY A 280 -0.39 -14.35 -6.24
C GLY A 280 0.81 -13.44 -6.47
N VAL A 281 1.84 -13.94 -7.14
CA VAL A 281 3.09 -13.22 -7.41
C VAL A 281 3.47 -13.35 -8.89
N PHE A 282 3.96 -12.26 -9.48
CA PHE A 282 4.41 -12.28 -10.88
C PHE A 282 5.83 -12.88 -10.98
N ASP A 283 5.95 -14.03 -11.62
CA ASP A 283 7.23 -14.66 -11.95
C ASP A 283 7.86 -13.92 -13.11
N THR A 284 8.98 -13.25 -12.85
CA THR A 284 9.65 -12.40 -13.85
C THR A 284 10.37 -13.19 -14.94
N ASP A 285 10.69 -14.46 -14.68
CA ASP A 285 11.42 -15.32 -15.60
C ASP A 285 10.46 -15.92 -16.64
N SER A 286 9.38 -16.53 -16.15
CA SER A 286 8.37 -17.15 -17.02
C SER A 286 7.24 -16.20 -17.44
N LYS A 287 7.20 -14.98 -16.89
CA LYS A 287 6.23 -13.91 -17.20
C LYS A 287 4.77 -14.32 -16.99
N VAL A 288 4.52 -15.15 -15.98
CA VAL A 288 3.19 -15.57 -15.58
C VAL A 288 2.99 -15.36 -14.08
N VAL A 289 1.75 -15.22 -13.64
CA VAL A 289 1.45 -15.20 -12.21
C VAL A 289 1.55 -16.62 -11.66
N ARG A 290 2.29 -16.78 -10.57
CA ARG A 290 2.41 -18.02 -9.80
C ARG A 290 1.62 -17.90 -8.51
N LEU A 291 1.09 -19.03 -8.04
CA LEU A 291 0.37 -19.12 -6.77
C LEU A 291 1.23 -19.84 -5.74
N TYR A 292 1.21 -19.30 -4.53
CA TYR A 292 1.85 -19.87 -3.36
C TYR A 292 0.87 -19.95 -2.20
N GLY A 293 0.96 -20.98 -1.38
CA GLY A 293 0.42 -20.96 -0.01
C GLY A 293 1.51 -20.59 0.99
N THR A 294 1.13 -20.28 2.23
CA THR A 294 2.07 -19.93 3.29
C THR A 294 2.01 -20.94 4.44
N ASN A 295 3.16 -21.28 5.01
CA ASN A 295 3.28 -22.14 6.20
C ASN A 295 3.41 -21.32 7.48
N VAL A 296 3.67 -20.02 7.37
CA VAL A 296 4.03 -19.13 8.47
C VAL A 296 3.15 -17.88 8.43
N LEU A 297 3.18 -17.05 9.48
CA LEU A 297 2.39 -15.83 9.51
C LEU A 297 2.82 -14.86 8.38
N PRO A 298 1.92 -14.50 7.44
CA PRO A 298 2.27 -13.59 6.35
C PRO A 298 2.28 -12.14 6.82
N PHE A 299 3.10 -11.31 6.17
CA PHE A 299 3.03 -9.86 6.35
C PHE A 299 1.78 -9.33 5.67
N GLY A 300 1.03 -8.45 6.36
CA GLY A 300 -0.17 -7.84 5.80
C GLY A 300 -1.48 -8.54 6.15
N ALA A 301 -1.47 -9.55 7.02
CA ALA A 301 -2.68 -10.07 7.66
C ALA A 301 -2.82 -9.55 9.09
N THR A 302 -4.03 -9.15 9.47
CA THR A 302 -4.31 -8.62 10.82
C THR A 302 -4.06 -9.67 11.91
N GLY A 303 -4.43 -10.93 11.65
CA GLY A 303 -4.19 -12.05 12.56
C GLY A 303 -2.70 -12.34 12.82
N SER A 304 -1.83 -12.14 11.81
CA SER A 304 -0.38 -12.27 11.98
C SER A 304 0.17 -11.29 13.01
N VAL A 305 -0.30 -10.05 12.98
CA VAL A 305 0.11 -9.02 13.93
C VAL A 305 -0.30 -9.41 15.34
N ALA A 306 -1.57 -9.76 15.54
CA ALA A 306 -2.08 -10.17 16.83
C ALA A 306 -1.35 -11.40 17.40
N GLY A 307 -1.18 -12.44 16.58
CA GLY A 307 -0.49 -13.66 16.99
C GLY A 307 0.94 -13.39 17.47
N PHE A 308 1.69 -12.58 16.71
CA PHE A 308 3.05 -12.23 17.08
C PHE A 308 3.15 -11.32 18.30
N LEU A 309 2.21 -10.38 18.50
CA LEU A 309 2.19 -9.54 19.70
C LEU A 309 2.00 -10.35 20.98
N ARG A 310 1.25 -11.45 20.94
CA ARG A 310 1.14 -12.38 22.07
C ARG A 310 2.47 -13.05 22.40
N VAL A 311 3.22 -13.46 21.37
CA VAL A 311 4.57 -14.01 21.53
C VAL A 311 5.52 -12.96 22.12
N SER A 312 5.52 -11.74 21.57
CA SER A 312 6.37 -10.64 22.05
C SER A 312 6.10 -10.32 23.52
N ALA A 313 4.82 -10.28 23.92
CA ALA A 313 4.42 -10.10 25.30
C ALA A 313 4.86 -11.27 26.20
N ALA A 314 4.77 -12.52 25.73
CA ALA A 314 5.23 -13.69 26.48
C ALA A 314 6.75 -13.66 26.71
N LEU A 315 7.53 -13.35 25.67
CA LEU A 315 8.99 -13.16 25.78
C LEU A 315 9.31 -12.11 26.83
N TRP A 316 8.70 -10.92 26.72
CA TRP A 316 8.89 -9.86 27.69
C TRP A 316 8.57 -10.29 29.12
N HIS A 317 7.43 -10.95 29.32
CA HIS A 317 6.96 -11.39 30.62
C HIS A 317 7.94 -12.39 31.25
N THR A 318 8.39 -13.40 30.50
CA THR A 318 9.41 -14.36 30.96
C THR A 318 10.70 -13.66 31.34
N GLY A 319 11.20 -12.74 30.50
CA GLY A 319 12.43 -12.01 30.82
C GLY A 319 12.32 -11.13 32.08
N VAL A 320 11.19 -10.47 32.29
CA VAL A 320 10.97 -9.66 33.50
C VAL A 320 10.87 -10.52 34.74
N HIS A 321 10.06 -11.58 34.71
CA HIS A 321 9.69 -12.33 35.91
C HIS A 321 10.69 -13.42 36.29
N ASP A 322 11.27 -14.12 35.32
CA ASP A 322 12.20 -15.23 35.60
C ASP A 322 13.65 -14.75 35.64
N MET A 323 14.01 -13.76 34.80
CA MET A 323 15.39 -13.30 34.64
C MET A 323 15.66 -11.88 35.17
N GLY A 324 14.63 -11.17 35.66
CA GLY A 324 14.78 -9.82 36.22
C GLY A 324 15.22 -8.75 35.21
N LEU A 325 14.89 -8.92 33.93
CA LEU A 325 15.31 -8.01 32.86
C LEU A 325 14.51 -6.70 32.87
N GLY A 326 15.22 -5.57 32.77
CA GLY A 326 14.63 -4.24 32.60
C GLY A 326 14.35 -3.91 31.13
N TRP A 327 13.51 -4.70 30.46
CA TRP A 327 13.19 -4.50 29.04
C TRP A 327 11.72 -4.22 28.73
N CYS A 328 11.48 -3.74 27.50
CA CYS A 328 10.17 -3.52 26.91
C CYS A 328 9.96 -4.40 25.68
N ALA A 329 8.71 -4.54 25.23
CA ALA A 329 8.32 -5.28 24.04
C ALA A 329 7.53 -4.36 23.11
N TYR A 330 8.11 -4.06 21.95
CA TYR A 330 7.44 -3.33 20.89
C TYR A 330 7.59 -4.09 19.58
N PHE A 331 6.60 -4.93 19.27
CA PHE A 331 6.70 -5.90 18.19
C PHE A 331 7.96 -6.77 18.32
N ASP A 332 8.90 -6.65 17.38
CA ASP A 332 10.17 -7.36 17.29
C ASP A 332 11.35 -6.61 17.92
N ASP A 333 11.14 -5.37 18.39
CA ASP A 333 12.13 -4.57 19.10
C ASP A 333 11.99 -4.74 20.62
N PHE A 334 13.09 -5.10 21.28
CA PHE A 334 13.20 -5.24 22.74
C PHE A 334 14.23 -4.27 23.32
N PRO A 335 13.83 -3.03 23.66
CA PRO A 335 14.66 -2.08 24.39
C PRO A 335 15.01 -2.66 25.77
N LEU A 336 16.29 -2.74 26.09
CA LEU A 336 16.82 -3.38 27.30
C LEU A 336 17.74 -2.41 28.04
N LEU A 337 17.50 -2.25 29.34
CA LEU A 337 18.26 -1.37 30.23
C LEU A 337 19.12 -2.18 31.20
N ALA A 338 20.30 -1.65 31.52
CA ALA A 338 21.20 -2.20 32.53
C ALA A 338 21.86 -1.07 33.32
N VAL A 339 22.20 -1.36 34.58
CA VAL A 339 23.10 -0.50 35.36
C VAL A 339 24.53 -0.67 34.81
N GLU A 340 25.32 0.41 34.82
CA GLU A 340 26.74 0.36 34.45
C GLU A 340 27.48 -0.73 35.25
N GLY A 341 28.20 -1.60 34.54
CA GLY A 341 28.89 -2.78 35.10
C GLY A 341 28.11 -4.09 34.99
N HIS A 342 26.80 -4.06 34.72
CA HIS A 342 25.95 -5.25 34.64
C HIS A 342 25.55 -5.62 33.19
N GLU A 343 26.03 -4.88 32.19
CA GLU A 343 25.60 -4.98 30.79
C GLU A 343 25.80 -6.39 30.23
N ALA A 344 26.96 -7.00 30.48
CA ALA A 344 27.28 -8.33 29.98
C ALA A 344 26.37 -9.42 30.57
N GLN A 345 26.08 -9.34 31.88
CA GLN A 345 25.19 -10.28 32.57
C GLN A 345 23.76 -10.13 32.06
N VAL A 346 23.24 -8.90 32.01
CA VAL A 346 21.89 -8.60 31.52
C VAL A 346 21.73 -9.05 30.06
N ASN A 347 22.78 -8.89 29.24
CA ASN A 347 22.78 -9.38 27.87
C ASN A 347 22.73 -10.91 27.77
N SER A 348 23.49 -11.61 28.64
CA SER A 348 23.48 -13.08 28.71
C SER A 348 22.09 -13.58 29.05
N PHE A 349 21.47 -13.03 30.09
CA PHE A 349 20.13 -13.41 30.53
C PHE A 349 19.07 -13.16 29.46
N ALA A 350 19.15 -12.05 28.73
CA ALA A 350 18.28 -11.81 27.58
C ALA A 350 18.47 -12.87 26.49
N GLY A 351 19.72 -13.23 26.18
CA GLY A 351 20.04 -14.33 25.26
C GLY A 351 19.48 -15.68 25.73
N GLU A 352 19.60 -16.00 27.01
CA GLU A 352 19.08 -17.24 27.61
C GLU A 352 17.55 -17.34 27.49
N VAL A 353 16.82 -16.24 27.64
CA VAL A 353 15.35 -16.22 27.41
C VAL A 353 15.03 -16.56 25.95
N PHE A 354 15.72 -15.94 25.00
CA PHE A 354 15.50 -16.20 23.58
C PHE A 354 15.89 -17.62 23.18
N ASP A 355 17.04 -18.10 23.65
CA ASP A 355 17.52 -19.45 23.36
C ASP A 355 16.60 -20.51 24.01
N ALA A 356 16.07 -20.27 25.22
CA ALA A 356 15.13 -21.19 25.90
C ALA A 356 13.76 -21.29 25.20
N LEU A 357 13.32 -20.23 24.52
CA LEU A 357 12.05 -20.17 23.81
C LEU A 357 12.21 -20.35 22.28
N ASP A 358 13.42 -20.71 21.84
CA ASP A 358 13.79 -20.96 20.44
C ASP A 358 13.46 -19.77 19.51
N VAL A 359 13.85 -18.58 19.95
CA VAL A 359 13.63 -17.32 19.22
C VAL A 359 14.96 -16.77 18.72
N GLU A 360 15.11 -16.63 17.41
CA GLU A 360 16.30 -16.03 16.82
C GLU A 360 16.32 -14.50 16.98
N TYR A 361 17.47 -13.97 17.39
CA TYR A 361 17.71 -12.53 17.50
C TYR A 361 19.05 -12.13 16.90
N ALA A 362 19.23 -10.83 16.63
CA ALA A 362 20.45 -10.31 16.03
C ALA A 362 21.63 -10.36 17.01
N LYS A 363 22.48 -11.39 16.87
CA LYS A 363 23.74 -11.55 17.63
C LYS A 363 24.91 -10.79 17.00
N GLU A 364 24.89 -10.54 15.69
CA GLU A 364 25.95 -9.87 14.94
C GLU A 364 25.44 -8.79 13.97
N GLY A 365 26.34 -7.92 13.51
CA GLY A 365 26.08 -6.89 12.50
C GLY A 365 25.39 -5.64 13.04
N LYS A 366 24.92 -4.76 12.14
CA LYS A 366 24.38 -3.43 12.49
C LYS A 366 23.15 -3.45 13.41
N LYS A 367 22.45 -4.58 13.51
CA LYS A 367 21.28 -4.78 14.36
C LYS A 367 21.66 -5.27 15.76
N ALA A 368 22.86 -5.83 15.94
CA ALA A 368 23.39 -6.21 17.24
C ALA A 368 23.99 -4.98 17.92
N THR A 369 23.13 -4.12 18.47
CA THR A 369 23.58 -2.89 19.16
C THR A 369 24.25 -3.20 20.48
N GLU A 370 25.30 -2.45 20.84
CA GLU A 370 25.93 -2.54 22.16
C GLU A 370 25.19 -1.66 23.18
N PHE A 371 25.40 -1.94 24.47
CA PHE A 371 24.91 -1.05 25.52
C PHE A 371 25.64 0.29 25.50
N GLY A 372 24.89 1.37 25.54
CA GLY A 372 25.43 2.73 25.57
C GLY A 372 24.63 3.66 26.46
N GLU A 373 25.23 4.81 26.78
CA GLU A 373 24.49 5.94 27.38
C GLU A 373 23.53 6.57 26.37
N THR A 374 23.68 6.28 25.07
CA THR A 374 22.71 6.60 24.04
C THR A 374 22.32 5.34 23.30
N PHE A 375 21.02 5.12 23.08
CA PHE A 375 20.53 3.98 22.29
C PHE A 375 19.30 4.36 21.47
N ASN A 376 19.01 3.56 20.44
CA ASN A 376 17.88 3.80 19.55
C ASN A 376 16.80 2.73 19.73
N ALA A 377 15.55 3.15 19.93
CA ALA A 377 14.39 2.28 20.05
C ALA A 377 13.16 3.00 19.47
N LEU A 378 12.23 2.28 18.84
CA LEU A 378 11.00 2.86 18.28
C LEU A 378 11.28 3.98 17.23
N GLY A 379 12.51 3.95 16.70
CA GLY A 379 13.18 5.01 15.93
C GLY A 379 13.18 6.41 16.58
N LEU A 380 13.30 6.43 17.90
CA LEU A 380 13.82 7.55 18.68
C LEU A 380 15.24 7.21 19.14
N SER A 381 15.98 8.24 19.56
CA SER A 381 17.24 8.16 20.28
C SER A 381 17.00 8.60 21.71
N PHE A 382 17.39 7.74 22.65
CA PHE A 382 17.31 7.96 24.08
C PHE A 382 18.71 8.29 24.59
N ASP A 383 18.85 9.41 25.30
CA ASP A 383 20.09 9.90 25.86
C ASP A 383 20.02 9.87 27.40
N LEU A 384 20.84 8.99 27.97
CA LEU A 384 20.97 8.66 29.39
C LEU A 384 22.26 9.22 30.01
N THR A 385 23.05 10.00 29.27
CA THR A 385 24.36 10.51 29.75
C THR A 385 24.21 11.35 31.04
N ARG A 386 23.07 12.03 31.18
CA ARG A 386 22.70 12.82 32.37
C ARG A 386 21.70 12.13 33.30
N PHE A 387 21.51 10.82 33.17
CA PHE A 387 20.58 10.05 34.01
C PHE A 387 20.89 10.24 35.50
N ARG A 388 22.18 10.21 35.86
CA ARG A 388 22.67 10.44 37.23
C ARG A 388 22.26 11.81 37.81
N ASP A 389 22.06 12.80 36.95
CA ASP A 389 21.66 14.17 37.29
C ASP A 389 20.13 14.33 37.37
N GLY A 390 19.38 13.25 37.16
CA GLY A 390 17.92 13.30 37.11
C GLY A 390 17.35 13.64 35.73
N VAL A 391 18.14 13.53 34.65
CA VAL A 391 17.73 13.99 33.31
C VAL A 391 17.88 12.87 32.27
N VAL A 392 16.81 12.62 31.54
CA VAL A 392 16.77 11.73 30.37
C VAL A 392 16.22 12.53 29.19
N THR A 393 16.88 12.47 28.03
CA THR A 393 16.44 13.19 26.84
C THR A 393 16.00 12.20 25.76
N LEU A 394 14.80 12.41 25.21
CA LEU A 394 14.27 11.66 24.08
C LEU A 394 14.28 12.58 22.86
N ARG A 395 14.82 12.10 21.74
CA ARG A 395 14.88 12.83 20.47
C ARG A 395 14.60 11.91 19.30
N HIS A 396 14.24 12.48 18.16
CA HIS A 396 14.24 11.70 16.92
C HIS A 396 15.67 11.30 16.55
N THR A 397 15.82 10.13 15.90
CA THR A 397 17.14 9.71 15.41
C THR A 397 17.66 10.69 14.38
N GLU A 398 18.98 10.88 14.33
CA GLU A 398 19.62 11.77 13.37
C GLU A 398 19.23 11.41 11.93
N ALA A 399 19.22 10.12 11.59
CA ALA A 399 18.80 9.65 10.28
C ALA A 399 17.38 10.10 9.92
N ARG A 400 16.43 10.07 10.87
CA ARG A 400 15.06 10.56 10.61
C ARG A 400 15.06 12.08 10.45
N THR A 401 15.74 12.81 11.33
CA THR A 401 15.84 14.28 11.26
C THR A 401 16.44 14.72 9.93
N THR A 402 17.53 14.10 9.48
CA THR A 402 18.13 14.34 8.17
C THR A 402 17.16 14.02 7.04
N GLU A 403 16.48 12.87 7.08
CA GLU A 403 15.49 12.49 6.06
C GLU A 403 14.33 13.50 5.96
N LEU A 404 13.88 14.05 7.10
CA LEU A 404 12.84 15.08 7.13
C LEU A 404 13.37 16.41 6.58
N LEU A 405 14.55 16.84 7.02
CA LEU A 405 15.17 18.09 6.56
C LEU A 405 15.45 18.04 5.06
N GLU A 406 16.04 16.96 4.54
CA GLU A 406 16.26 16.77 3.11
C GLU A 406 14.95 16.82 2.30
N THR A 407 13.86 16.27 2.86
CA THR A 407 12.54 16.34 2.21
C THR A 407 12.03 17.78 2.17
N LEU A 408 12.12 18.50 3.30
CA LEU A 408 11.70 19.89 3.40
C LEU A 408 12.55 20.79 2.51
N ASP A 409 13.87 20.63 2.52
CA ASP A 409 14.81 21.37 1.70
C ASP A 409 14.55 21.13 0.21
N GLY A 410 14.31 19.88 -0.20
CA GLY A 410 13.92 19.56 -1.58
C GLY A 410 12.64 20.29 -2.01
N ILE A 411 11.62 20.29 -1.15
CA ILE A 411 10.35 20.99 -1.42
C ILE A 411 10.58 22.52 -1.50
N LEU A 412 11.37 23.08 -0.58
CA LEU A 412 11.68 24.51 -0.53
C LEU A 412 12.51 24.96 -1.74
N GLN A 413 13.45 24.13 -2.19
CA GLN A 413 14.28 24.37 -3.37
C GLN A 413 13.45 24.31 -4.66
N GLU A 414 12.62 23.27 -4.82
CA GLU A 414 11.76 23.12 -6.00
C GLU A 414 10.61 24.14 -6.02
N ARG A 415 10.27 24.71 -4.85
CA ARG A 415 9.12 25.61 -4.62
C ARG A 415 7.80 25.03 -5.12
N LYS A 416 7.70 23.70 -5.13
CA LYS A 416 6.55 22.93 -5.59
C LYS A 416 6.38 21.73 -4.67
N LEU A 417 5.13 21.38 -4.37
CA LEU A 417 4.79 20.21 -3.58
C LEU A 417 3.74 19.41 -4.35
N ARG A 418 4.11 18.23 -4.85
CA ARG A 418 3.15 17.36 -5.54
C ARG A 418 2.25 16.68 -4.50
N PRO A 419 1.02 16.26 -4.85
CA PRO A 419 0.12 15.59 -3.90
C PRO A 419 0.74 14.37 -3.22
N LYS A 420 1.50 13.55 -3.96
CA LYS A 420 2.22 12.40 -3.41
C LYS A 420 3.29 12.80 -2.38
N ASP A 421 4.04 13.87 -2.64
CA ASP A 421 5.07 14.36 -1.70
C ASP A 421 4.41 14.99 -0.47
N ALA A 422 3.26 15.66 -0.64
CA ALA A 422 2.47 16.18 0.46
C ALA A 422 1.94 15.07 1.37
N GLU A 423 1.45 13.96 0.81
CA GLU A 423 1.01 12.80 1.59
C GLU A 423 2.17 12.16 2.37
N VAL A 424 3.33 12.02 1.73
CA VAL A 424 4.55 11.52 2.37
C VAL A 424 5.00 12.46 3.50
N LEU A 425 5.08 13.77 3.23
CA LEU A 425 5.46 14.76 4.23
C LEU A 425 4.46 14.79 5.39
N ARG A 426 3.14 14.78 5.11
CA ARG A 426 2.10 14.71 6.14
C ARG A 426 2.27 13.47 7.00
N GLY A 427 2.48 12.30 6.39
CA GLY A 427 2.72 11.05 7.12
C GLY A 427 3.94 11.13 8.04
N ARG A 428 5.04 11.71 7.54
CA ARG A 428 6.26 11.96 8.33
C ARG A 428 5.98 12.92 9.47
N MET A 429 5.47 14.12 9.18
CA MET A 429 5.18 15.15 10.19
C MET A 429 4.21 14.64 11.25
N HIS A 430 3.18 13.87 10.86
CA HIS A 430 2.27 13.23 11.82
C HIS A 430 3.03 12.33 12.78
N TRP A 431 3.94 11.49 12.25
CA TRP A 431 4.80 10.66 13.08
C TRP A 431 5.65 11.51 14.06
N TYR A 432 6.26 12.61 13.61
CA TYR A 432 7.00 13.52 14.51
C TYR A 432 6.09 14.12 15.60
N THR A 433 4.89 14.55 15.22
CA THR A 433 3.93 15.14 16.18
C THR A 433 3.46 14.15 17.23
N SER A 434 3.47 12.84 16.95
CA SER A 434 3.12 11.80 17.91
C SER A 434 4.08 11.72 19.11
N TYR A 435 5.24 12.39 19.06
CA TYR A 435 6.24 12.40 20.13
C TYR A 435 6.48 13.79 20.73
N LEU A 436 5.75 14.81 20.28
CA LEU A 436 5.74 16.11 20.92
C LEU A 436 4.82 16.03 22.15
N PHE A 437 5.41 15.91 23.34
CA PHE A 437 4.68 15.95 24.60
C PHE A 437 4.15 17.36 24.88
N GLY A 438 2.89 17.48 25.32
CA GLY A 438 2.27 18.74 25.76
C GLY A 438 1.18 19.31 24.84
N ARG A 439 0.15 18.52 24.53
CA ARG A 439 -1.15 19.06 24.10
C ARG A 439 -2.15 19.02 25.25
#